data_AF-A0A6S7I9P3-F1
#
_entry.id   AF-A0A6S7I9P3-F1
#
_cell.length_a   1.000
_cell.length_b   1.000
_cell.length_c   1.000
_cell.angle_alpha   90.00
_cell.angle_beta   90.00
_cell.angle_gamma   90.00
#
_symmetry.space_group_name_H-M   'P 1'
#
loop_
_entity.id
_entity.type
_entity.pdbx_description
1 polymer ?
#
loop_
_entity_poly.entity_id
_entity_poly.type
_entity_poly.pdbx_seq_one_letter_code
_entity_poly.pdbx_strand_id
1 'polypeptide(L)'
;MIFVWHACAVAQTNGGYGYTCRTLHALGIEPGTNCEAYVDGMKRKRDGDNTRKKFLKVKRRRNEIHSKQIHGILSSKKKEGKTYETNIGLTLPKASTSISTTANEELFCPDLPADTLASYEEIVPPYTPRSQCSPIAFDDYAAVF
;
A
#
# COMPACT_ATOMS: atom_id res chain seq x y z
N MET A 1 29.48 15.11 -2.73
CA MET A 1 28.39 15.48 -1.79
C MET A 1 27.55 14.25 -1.55
N ILE A 2 27.45 13.77 -0.31
CA ILE A 2 26.64 12.61 0.05
C ILE A 2 25.39 13.16 0.73
N PHE A 3 24.22 12.98 0.10
CA PHE A 3 22.94 13.33 0.70
C PHE A 3 22.57 12.24 1.71
N VAL A 4 22.70 12.56 3.00
CA VAL A 4 22.17 11.72 4.08
C VAL A 4 20.69 12.04 4.22
N TRP A 5 19.84 11.09 3.82
CA TRP A 5 18.41 11.17 4.10
C TRP A 5 18.19 10.84 5.58
N HIS A 6 17.83 11.85 6.39
CA HIS A 6 17.29 11.61 7.72
C HIS A 6 15.83 11.15 7.59
N ALA A 7 15.61 9.85 7.69
CA ALA A 7 14.27 9.30 7.86
C ALA A 7 13.79 9.60 9.28
N CYS A 8 12.88 10.56 9.45
CA CYS A 8 12.18 10.78 10.71
C CYS A 8 11.16 9.64 10.93
N ALA A 9 11.43 8.75 11.87
CA ALA A 9 10.45 7.76 12.31
C ALA A 9 9.41 8.44 13.21
N VAL A 10 8.16 8.55 12.73
CA VAL A 10 7.03 8.93 13.58
C VAL A 10 6.60 7.71 14.38
N ALA A 11 6.89 7.71 15.67
CA ALA A 11 6.42 6.66 16.58
C ALA A 11 4.95 6.90 16.92
N GLN A 12 4.05 6.16 16.27
CA GLN A 12 2.63 6.16 16.65
C GLN A 12 2.43 5.29 17.89
N THR A 13 2.03 5.92 19.00
CA THR A 13 1.64 5.20 20.21
C THR A 13 0.22 4.65 20.05
N ASN A 14 0.10 3.32 20.02
CA ASN A 14 -1.20 2.67 19.94
C ASN A 14 -1.88 2.71 21.31
N GLY A 15 -2.85 3.62 21.51
CA GLY A 15 -3.63 3.78 22.76
C GLY A 15 -4.46 2.54 23.17
N GLY A 16 -4.52 1.53 22.30
CA GLY A 16 -5.25 0.28 22.50
C GLY A 16 -6.76 0.48 22.48
N TYR A 17 -7.51 -0.59 22.76
CA TYR A 17 -8.98 -0.54 22.70
C TYR A 17 -9.62 0.35 23.77
N GLY A 18 -8.91 0.66 24.85
CA GLY A 18 -9.38 1.56 25.92
C GLY A 18 -9.11 3.03 25.67
N TYR A 19 -8.70 3.43 24.46
CA TYR A 19 -8.42 4.84 24.17
C TYR A 19 -9.65 5.73 24.35
N THR A 20 -10.84 5.23 24.01
CA THR A 20 -12.11 5.95 24.18
C THR A 20 -12.42 6.21 25.65
N CYS A 21 -12.31 5.20 26.50
CA CYS A 21 -12.57 5.39 27.93
C CYS A 21 -11.51 6.32 28.57
N ARG A 22 -10.24 6.25 28.13
CA ARG A 22 -9.19 7.18 28.58
C ARG A 22 -9.44 8.62 28.14
N THR A 23 -9.88 8.84 26.90
CA THR A 23 -10.20 10.17 26.38
C THR A 23 -11.43 10.76 27.08
N LEU A 24 -12.45 9.95 27.38
CA LEU A 24 -13.60 10.38 28.18
C LEU A 24 -13.17 10.81 29.59
N HIS A 25 -12.34 10.03 30.27
CA HIS A 25 -11.77 10.42 31.56
C HIS A 25 -10.98 11.73 31.49
N ALA A 26 -10.18 11.94 30.45
CA ALA A 26 -9.42 13.18 30.26
C ALA A 26 -10.33 14.41 30.03
N LEU A 27 -11.53 14.20 29.50
CA LEU A 27 -12.57 15.22 29.33
C LEU A 27 -13.44 15.39 30.59
N GLY A 28 -13.15 14.68 31.69
CA GLY A 28 -13.94 14.71 32.91
C GLY A 28 -15.30 13.99 32.80
N ILE A 29 -15.48 13.16 31.78
CA ILE A 29 -16.70 12.38 31.56
C ILE A 29 -16.44 10.95 32.05
N GLU A 30 -17.30 10.44 32.93
CA GLU A 30 -17.22 9.03 33.32
C GLU A 30 -17.64 8.13 32.15
N PRO A 31 -16.77 7.19 31.73
CA PRO A 31 -17.13 6.23 30.71
C PRO A 31 -18.23 5.30 31.24
N GLY A 32 -19.36 5.25 30.52
CA GLY A 32 -20.45 4.35 30.87
C GLY A 32 -20.10 2.87 30.68
N THR A 33 -20.95 2.00 31.21
CA THR A 33 -20.83 0.53 31.16
C THR A 33 -20.60 -0.04 29.75
N ASN A 34 -21.16 0.61 28.73
CA ASN A 34 -20.95 0.21 27.33
C ASN A 34 -19.48 0.38 26.87
N CYS A 35 -18.77 1.40 27.37
CA CYS A 35 -17.36 1.63 27.05
C CYS A 35 -16.50 0.49 27.60
N GLU A 36 -16.72 0.14 28.86
CA GLU A 36 -16.00 -0.94 29.55
C GLU A 36 -16.30 -2.31 28.92
N ALA A 37 -17.57 -2.60 28.65
CA ALA A 37 -18.00 -3.84 28.02
C ALA A 37 -17.36 -4.02 26.63
N TYR A 38 -17.26 -2.94 25.84
CA TYR A 38 -16.57 -2.95 24.55
C TYR A 38 -15.08 -3.27 24.71
N VAL A 39 -14.41 -2.58 25.63
CA VAL A 39 -12.97 -2.78 25.89
C VAL A 39 -12.70 -4.23 26.28
N ASP A 40 -13.52 -4.79 27.17
CA ASP A 40 -13.37 -6.16 27.62
C ASP A 40 -13.72 -7.19 26.56
N GLY A 41 -14.74 -6.94 25.74
CA GLY A 41 -15.03 -7.75 24.55
C GLY A 41 -13.83 -7.80 23.60
N MET A 42 -13.20 -6.65 23.34
CA MET A 42 -12.04 -6.56 22.48
C MET A 42 -10.78 -7.20 23.08
N LYS A 43 -10.59 -7.13 24.41
CA LYS A 43 -9.53 -7.87 25.12
C LYS A 43 -9.73 -9.38 24.98
N ARG A 44 -10.92 -9.89 25.29
CA ARG A 44 -11.25 -11.33 25.17
C ARG A 44 -11.02 -11.83 23.75
N LYS A 45 -11.44 -11.06 22.73
CA LYS A 45 -11.18 -11.39 21.32
C LYS A 45 -9.68 -11.47 21.03
N ARG A 46 -8.89 -10.50 21.51
CA ARG A 46 -7.43 -10.48 21.35
C ARG A 46 -6.78 -11.70 22.00
N ASP A 47 -7.20 -12.06 23.21
CA ASP A 47 -6.64 -13.19 23.95
C ASP A 47 -7.00 -14.51 23.31
N GLY A 48 -8.25 -14.64 22.85
CA GLY A 48 -8.70 -15.78 22.04
C GLY A 48 -7.89 -15.90 20.74
N ASP A 49 -7.65 -14.79 20.04
CA ASP A 49 -6.83 -14.77 18.84
C ASP A 49 -5.36 -15.11 19.12
N ASN A 50 -4.79 -14.62 20.21
CA ASN A 50 -3.43 -14.93 20.62
C ASN A 50 -3.29 -16.43 20.94
N THR A 51 -4.25 -16.98 21.68
CA THR A 51 -4.31 -18.41 21.98
C THR A 51 -4.45 -19.22 20.70
N ARG A 52 -5.37 -18.82 19.81
CA ARG A 52 -5.58 -19.43 18.50
C ARG A 52 -4.29 -19.43 17.66
N LYS A 53 -3.57 -18.31 17.60
CA LYS A 53 -2.32 -18.15 16.85
C LYS A 53 -1.16 -18.97 17.42
N LYS A 54 -1.21 -19.37 18.69
CA LYS A 54 -0.19 -20.25 19.30
C LYS A 54 -0.29 -21.69 18.80
N PHE A 55 -1.47 -22.17 18.39
CA PHE A 55 -1.65 -23.55 17.94
C PHE A 55 -0.79 -23.89 16.71
N LEU A 56 -0.18 -25.07 16.75
CA LEU A 56 0.72 -25.55 15.72
C LEU A 56 0.06 -25.64 14.34
N LYS A 57 -1.22 -26.04 14.28
CA LYS A 57 -2.00 -26.09 13.03
C LYS A 57 -2.10 -24.72 12.36
N VAL A 58 -2.32 -23.66 13.14
CA VAL A 58 -2.41 -22.28 12.63
C VAL A 58 -1.06 -21.80 12.13
N LYS A 59 0.03 -22.10 12.86
CA LYS A 59 1.39 -21.79 12.43
C LYS A 59 1.77 -22.50 11.13
N ARG A 60 1.52 -23.81 11.05
CA ARG A 60 1.77 -24.62 9.84
C ARG A 60 1.01 -24.07 8.65
N ARG A 61 -0.30 -23.82 8.80
CA ARG A 61 -1.12 -23.25 7.73
C ARG A 61 -0.62 -21.88 7.27
N ARG A 62 -0.20 -21.02 8.20
CA ARG A 62 0.37 -19.70 7.86
C ARG A 62 1.66 -19.83 7.05
N ASN A 63 2.53 -20.76 7.42
CA ASN A 63 3.76 -21.04 6.68
C ASN A 63 3.46 -21.62 5.29
N GLU A 64 2.50 -22.54 5.15
CA GLU A 64 2.07 -23.05 3.85
C GLU A 64 1.59 -21.93 2.92
N ILE A 65 0.74 -21.03 3.42
CA ILE A 65 0.23 -19.88 2.65
C ILE A 65 1.39 -18.98 2.22
N HIS A 66 2.29 -18.65 3.15
CA HIS A 66 3.46 -17.83 2.87
C HIS A 66 4.38 -18.46 1.80
N SER A 67 4.69 -19.75 1.94
CA SER A 67 5.49 -20.48 0.95
C SER A 67 4.81 -20.54 -0.42
N LYS A 68 3.48 -20.74 -0.47
CA LYS A 68 2.71 -20.69 -1.72
C LYS A 68 2.77 -19.31 -2.37
N GLN A 69 2.65 -18.24 -1.59
CA GLN A 69 2.73 -16.88 -2.10
C GLN A 69 4.12 -16.57 -2.67
N ILE A 70 5.19 -16.94 -1.95
CA ILE A 70 6.57 -16.81 -2.45
C ILE A 70 6.74 -17.60 -3.75
N HIS A 71 6.28 -18.85 -3.79
CA HIS A 71 6.39 -19.68 -4.99
C HIS A 71 5.60 -19.08 -6.16
N GLY A 72 4.41 -18.53 -5.90
CA GLY A 72 3.61 -17.81 -6.89
C GLY A 72 4.35 -16.59 -7.46
N ILE A 73 4.95 -15.77 -6.59
CA ILE A 73 5.75 -14.60 -6.98
C ILE A 73 7.01 -15.01 -7.76
N LEU A 74 7.71 -16.07 -7.35
CA LEU A 74 8.89 -16.56 -8.07
C LEU A 74 8.51 -17.14 -9.44
N SER A 75 7.38 -17.84 -9.53
CA SER A 75 6.86 -18.39 -10.77
C SER A 75 6.41 -17.29 -11.74
N SER A 76 5.73 -16.24 -11.24
CA SER A 76 5.35 -15.08 -12.08
C SER A 76 6.59 -14.32 -12.56
N LYS A 77 7.57 -14.06 -11.69
CA LYS A 77 8.85 -13.44 -12.08
C LYS A 77 9.60 -14.27 -13.13
N LYS A 78 9.61 -15.60 -13.00
CA LYS A 78 10.24 -16.50 -14.00
C LYS A 78 9.52 -16.45 -15.35
N LYS A 79 8.20 -16.26 -15.37
CA LYS A 79 7.42 -16.08 -16.60
C LYS A 79 7.68 -14.70 -17.23
N GLU A 80 7.73 -13.65 -16.42
CA GLU A 80 8.05 -12.29 -16.86
C GLU A 80 9.47 -12.20 -17.45
N GLY A 81 10.45 -12.89 -16.87
CA GLY A 81 11.82 -12.92 -17.38
C GLY A 81 11.95 -13.42 -18.82
N LYS A 82 11.03 -14.28 -19.28
CA LYS A 82 10.94 -14.66 -20.71
C LYS A 82 10.28 -13.58 -21.55
N THR A 83 9.27 -12.88 -21.05
CA THR A 83 8.60 -11.80 -21.79
C THR A 83 9.55 -10.63 -22.11
N TYR A 84 10.56 -10.39 -21.27
CA TYR A 84 11.58 -9.35 -21.48
C TYR A 84 12.91 -9.85 -22.07
N GLU A 85 13.01 -11.13 -22.47
CA GLU A 85 14.15 -11.57 -23.26
C GLU A 85 14.12 -10.84 -24.61
N THR A 86 15.07 -9.92 -24.80
CA THR A 86 15.34 -9.31 -26.09
C THR A 86 15.63 -10.42 -27.09
N ASN A 87 14.79 -10.56 -28.12
CA ASN A 87 14.81 -11.53 -29.22
C ASN A 87 13.73 -12.65 -29.23
N ILE A 88 12.70 -12.63 -28.38
CA ILE A 88 11.57 -13.59 -28.54
C ILE A 88 10.63 -13.25 -29.72
N GLY A 89 10.72 -12.04 -30.29
CA GLY A 89 9.71 -11.54 -31.22
C GLY A 89 10.20 -11.05 -32.58
N LEU A 90 11.29 -11.53 -33.16
CA LEU A 90 11.65 -11.12 -34.54
C LEU A 90 12.55 -12.09 -35.32
N THR A 91 12.26 -13.39 -35.32
CA THR A 91 12.70 -14.24 -36.44
C THR A 91 11.77 -13.99 -37.62
N LEU A 92 12.03 -12.92 -38.37
CA LEU A 92 11.46 -12.74 -39.72
C LEU A 92 11.90 -13.95 -40.55
N PRO A 93 10.99 -14.85 -40.99
CA PRO A 93 11.37 -15.80 -42.01
C PRO A 93 11.78 -14.95 -43.22
N LYS A 94 13.03 -15.11 -43.67
CA LYS A 94 13.45 -14.61 -44.99
C LYS A 94 12.64 -15.38 -46.02
N ALA A 95 11.42 -14.91 -46.28
CA ALA A 95 10.56 -15.47 -47.30
C ALA A 95 11.22 -15.16 -48.64
N SER A 96 11.80 -16.19 -49.24
CA SER A 96 11.77 -16.30 -50.70
C SER A 96 10.29 -16.26 -51.10
N THR A 97 9.90 -15.11 -51.62
CA THR A 97 8.93 -14.91 -52.69
C THR A 97 7.54 -15.56 -52.55
N SER A 98 6.55 -14.68 -52.63
CA SER A 98 5.12 -14.90 -52.94
C SER A 98 4.28 -15.59 -51.86
N ILE A 99 3.35 -14.81 -51.27
CA ILE A 99 1.92 -15.11 -51.19
C ILE A 99 1.20 -13.79 -50.84
N SER A 100 0.27 -13.42 -51.71
CA SER A 100 -0.72 -12.35 -51.50
C SER A 100 -1.80 -12.85 -50.53
N THR A 101 -2.15 -12.09 -49.50
CA THR A 101 -3.52 -11.97 -48.96
C THR A 101 -3.63 -10.85 -47.92
N THR A 102 -4.24 -9.75 -48.37
CA THR A 102 -5.15 -8.82 -47.67
C THR A 102 -5.44 -9.07 -46.17
N ALA A 103 -5.03 -8.12 -45.31
CA ALA A 103 -5.86 -7.39 -44.34
C ALA A 103 -4.93 -6.56 -43.42
N ASN A 104 -4.68 -5.32 -43.82
CA ASN A 104 -4.04 -4.32 -42.97
C ASN A 104 -5.02 -3.92 -41.87
N GLU A 105 -4.86 -4.43 -40.66
CA GLU A 105 -5.29 -3.68 -39.47
C GLU A 105 -4.16 -2.70 -39.14
N GLU A 106 -4.15 -1.58 -39.87
CA GLU A 106 -3.43 -0.39 -39.42
C GLU A 106 -4.03 0.04 -38.09
N LEU A 107 -3.23 -0.04 -37.03
CA LEU A 107 -3.53 0.62 -35.77
C LEU A 107 -3.59 2.12 -36.06
N PHE A 108 -4.79 2.64 -36.28
CA PHE A 108 -5.02 4.07 -36.51
C PHE A 108 -4.74 4.80 -35.20
N CYS A 109 -3.50 5.25 -35.01
CA CYS A 109 -3.19 6.30 -34.06
C CYS A 109 -3.58 7.61 -34.77
N PRO A 110 -4.74 8.23 -34.45
CA PRO A 110 -5.00 9.56 -34.99
C PRO A 110 -3.90 10.48 -34.48
N ASP A 111 -3.20 11.14 -35.41
CA ASP A 111 -2.22 12.17 -35.08
C ASP A 111 -2.92 13.25 -34.24
N LEU A 112 -2.60 13.29 -32.95
CA LEU A 112 -3.08 14.34 -32.06
C LEU A 112 -2.44 15.66 -32.52
N PRO A 113 -3.22 16.71 -32.78
CA PRO A 113 -2.66 17.98 -33.19
C PRO A 113 -1.72 18.52 -32.11
N ALA A 114 -0.61 19.14 -32.51
CA ALA A 114 0.46 19.59 -31.62
C ALA A 114 -0.03 20.48 -30.47
N ASP A 115 -1.16 21.17 -30.66
CA ASP A 115 -1.76 22.09 -29.70
C ASP A 115 -2.59 21.41 -28.59
N THR A 116 -2.83 20.11 -28.69
CA THR A 116 -3.55 19.36 -27.64
C THR A 116 -2.87 19.44 -26.29
N LEU A 117 -1.53 19.39 -26.26
CA LEU A 117 -0.76 19.48 -25.02
C LEU A 117 -0.93 20.84 -24.33
N ALA A 118 -0.93 21.93 -25.11
CA ALA A 118 -1.09 23.29 -24.60
C ALA A 118 -2.46 23.50 -23.93
N SER A 119 -3.52 22.93 -24.51
CA SER A 119 -4.86 23.01 -23.92
C SER A 119 -4.99 22.28 -22.56
N TYR A 120 -4.16 21.26 -22.29
CA TYR A 120 -4.17 20.57 -21.00
C TYR A 120 -3.49 21.38 -19.89
N GLU A 121 -2.50 22.21 -20.24
CA GLU A 121 -1.79 23.07 -19.28
C GLU A 121 -2.69 24.20 -18.75
N GLU A 122 -3.64 24.69 -19.56
CA GLU A 122 -4.61 25.72 -19.15
C GLU A 122 -5.63 25.24 -18.11
N ILE A 123 -5.85 23.92 -18.02
CA ILE A 123 -6.84 23.32 -17.10
C ILE A 123 -6.23 23.11 -15.70
N VAL A 124 -4.90 23.22 -15.55
CA VAL A 124 -4.23 22.99 -14.27
C VAL A 124 -4.39 24.22 -13.37
N PRO A 125 -5.05 24.12 -12.21
CA PRO A 125 -5.16 25.25 -11.29
C PRO A 125 -3.77 25.67 -10.78
N PRO A 126 -3.54 26.97 -10.54
CA PRO A 126 -2.26 27.47 -10.06
C PRO A 126 -1.91 26.82 -8.71
N TYR A 127 -0.63 26.50 -8.54
CA TYR A 127 -0.13 25.88 -7.32
C TYR A 127 -0.41 26.76 -6.09
N THR A 128 -1.20 26.24 -5.15
CA THR A 128 -1.39 26.86 -3.83
C THR A 128 -0.57 26.10 -2.78
N PRO A 129 0.49 26.70 -2.20
CA PRO A 129 1.23 26.07 -1.13
C PRO A 129 0.32 25.85 0.09
N ARG A 130 0.39 24.67 0.71
CA ARG A 130 -0.35 24.40 1.95
C ARG A 130 0.19 25.26 3.08
N SER A 131 -0.71 25.76 3.92
CA SER A 131 -0.35 26.44 5.17
C SER A 131 0.49 25.52 6.05
N GLN A 132 1.63 26.00 6.53
CA GLN A 132 2.44 25.26 7.48
C GLN A 132 1.68 25.19 8.82
N CYS A 133 1.44 23.98 9.33
CA CYS A 133 0.93 23.81 10.68
C CYS A 133 1.97 24.33 11.67
N SER A 134 1.55 25.21 12.56
CA SER A 134 2.36 25.56 13.74
C SER A 134 2.60 24.31 14.60
N PRO A 135 3.79 24.15 15.17
CA PRO A 135 4.08 23.03 16.07
C PRO A 135 3.12 23.05 17.26
N ILE A 136 2.46 21.92 17.50
CA ILE A 136 1.63 21.70 18.68
C ILE A 136 2.58 21.39 19.84
N ALA A 137 2.62 22.24 20.86
CA ALA A 137 3.34 21.95 22.10
C ALA A 137 2.53 20.92 22.90
N PHE A 138 3.18 19.84 23.33
CA PHE A 138 2.63 18.90 24.31
C PHE A 138 3.31 19.18 25.64
N ASP A 139 2.54 19.46 26.68
CA ASP A 139 3.07 19.59 28.04
C ASP A 139 3.50 18.21 28.55
N ASP A 140 4.77 18.11 28.94
CA ASP A 140 5.38 16.93 29.54
C ASP A 140 4.80 16.72 30.95
N TYR A 141 3.79 15.86 31.07
CA TYR A 141 3.40 15.35 32.39
C TYR A 141 4.39 14.29 32.84
N ALA A 142 5.17 14.66 33.86
CA ALA A 142 6.17 13.84 34.52
C ALA A 142 5.63 12.44 34.88
N ALA A 143 6.32 11.42 34.37
CA ALA A 143 6.15 10.05 34.81
C ALA A 143 6.63 9.92 36.27
N VAL A 144 5.71 9.79 37.21
CA VAL A 144 6.00 9.31 38.55
C VAL A 144 6.06 7.78 38.45
N PHE A 145 7.27 7.25 38.62
CA PHE A 145 7.58 5.82 38.74
C PHE A 145 7.12 5.27 40.10
#